data_AF-A0A7Y6WWV3-F1
#
_entry.id   AF-A0A7Y6WWV3-F1
#
_cell.length_a   1.000
_cell.length_b   1.000
_cell.length_c   1.000
_cell.angle_alpha   90.00
_cell.angle_beta   90.00
_cell.angle_gamma   90.00
#
_symmetry.space_group_name_H-M   'P 1'
#
loop_
_entity.id
_entity.type
_entity.pdbx_description
1 polymer ?
#
loop_
_entity_poly.entity_id
_entity_poly.type
_entity_poly.pdbx_seq_one_letter_code
_entity_poly.pdbx_strand_id
1 'polypeptide(L)'
;MGLRVGDSVLVDLDANQTESRRVTLYDGPIESVAREEFGPFGATSRLYGQVWTTGPQVVIRYYEAQSPNGEKVPICAVARLGYDQMRKLPESKPGTAILDGSVAAAFIVDAFR
;
A
#
# COMPACT_ATOMS: atom_id res chain seq x y z
N MET A 1 6.58 -20.01 -4.71
CA MET A 1 6.77 -18.59 -4.31
C MET A 1 6.57 -18.49 -2.81
N GLY A 2 7.46 -17.79 -2.10
CA GLY A 2 7.65 -17.97 -0.65
C GLY A 2 6.74 -17.18 0.29
N LEU A 3 5.86 -16.33 -0.22
CA LEU A 3 4.97 -15.51 0.62
C LEU A 3 3.75 -16.30 1.09
N ARG A 4 3.38 -16.12 2.35
CA ARG A 4 2.26 -16.77 3.04
C ARG A 4 1.24 -15.73 3.48
N VAL A 5 -0.01 -16.16 3.64
CA VAL A 5 -1.04 -15.32 4.26
C VAL A 5 -0.58 -14.87 5.65
N GLY A 6 -0.66 -13.57 5.91
CA GLY A 6 -0.17 -12.94 7.13
C GLY A 6 1.23 -12.36 7.02
N ASP A 7 2.04 -12.73 6.02
CA ASP A 7 3.30 -12.05 5.76
C ASP A 7 3.03 -10.57 5.43
N SER A 8 3.91 -9.70 5.90
CA SER A 8 3.76 -8.26 5.71
C SER A 8 5.08 -7.56 5.45
N VAL A 9 5.00 -6.40 4.80
CA VAL A 9 6.13 -5.49 4.61
C VAL A 9 5.68 -4.05 4.82
N LEU A 10 6.52 -3.21 5.43
CA LEU A 10 6.30 -1.77 5.42
C LEU A 10 6.51 -1.20 4.02
N VAL A 11 5.57 -0.35 3.59
CA VAL A 11 5.60 0.32 2.30
C VAL A 11 5.44 1.83 2.45
N ASP A 12 6.16 2.60 1.64
CA ASP A 12 5.71 3.93 1.25
C ASP A 12 4.47 3.79 0.38
N LEU A 13 3.37 4.41 0.81
CA LEU A 13 2.05 4.27 0.19
C LEU A 13 2.04 4.74 -1.26
N ASP A 14 2.67 5.88 -1.57
CA ASP A 14 2.78 6.40 -2.93
C ASP A 14 4.25 6.63 -3.28
N ALA A 15 4.72 5.95 -4.31
CA ALA A 15 6.06 6.07 -4.88
C ALA A 15 6.47 7.51 -5.22
N ASN A 16 5.52 8.37 -5.55
CA ASN A 16 5.77 9.77 -5.90
C ASN A 16 5.83 10.69 -4.66
N GLN A 17 5.50 10.17 -3.48
CA GLN A 17 5.43 10.92 -2.22
C GLN A 17 6.21 10.21 -1.10
N THR A 18 7.24 9.43 -1.45
CA THR A 18 8.09 8.71 -0.50
C THR A 18 8.67 9.65 0.57
N GLU A 19 8.78 9.15 1.80
CA GLU A 19 9.29 9.89 2.97
C GLU A 19 8.51 11.17 3.36
N SER A 20 7.37 11.44 2.73
CA SER A 20 6.54 12.58 3.09
C SER A 20 5.96 12.40 4.49
N ARG A 21 5.94 13.46 5.30
CA ARG A 21 5.29 13.44 6.63
C ARG A 21 3.80 13.09 6.53
N ARG A 22 3.17 13.50 5.43
CA ARG A 22 1.74 13.34 5.14
C ARG A 22 1.62 12.93 3.67
N VAL A 23 0.67 12.07 3.34
CA VAL A 23 0.42 11.64 1.95
C VAL A 23 -0.99 12.01 1.52
N THR A 24 -1.14 12.43 0.27
CA THR A 24 -2.45 12.56 -0.37
C THR A 24 -2.63 11.43 -1.36
N LEU A 25 -3.57 10.54 -1.08
CA LEU A 25 -3.95 9.45 -1.97
C LEU A 25 -5.14 9.87 -2.83
N TYR A 26 -5.22 9.32 -4.03
CA TYR A 26 -6.28 9.57 -4.99
C TYR A 26 -7.00 8.26 -5.30
N ASP A 27 -8.31 8.31 -5.51
CA ASP A 27 -9.06 7.17 -6.06
C ASP A 27 -8.44 6.76 -7.40
N GLY A 28 -8.00 5.51 -7.50
CA GLY A 28 -7.29 5.08 -8.71
C GLY A 28 -6.17 4.08 -8.47
N PRO A 29 -5.41 3.79 -9.54
CA PRO A 29 -4.21 2.96 -9.45
C PRO A 29 -3.16 3.61 -8.54
N ILE A 30 -2.38 2.78 -7.85
CA ILE A 30 -1.27 3.23 -7.01
C ILE A 30 -0.05 2.34 -7.21
N GLU A 31 1.11 2.95 -7.02
CA GLU A 31 2.40 2.27 -6.89
C GLU A 31 2.98 2.60 -5.52
N SER A 32 3.23 1.56 -4.72
CA SER A 32 3.89 1.66 -3.41
C SER A 32 5.30 1.08 -3.47
N VAL A 33 6.16 1.45 -2.53
CA VAL A 33 7.55 0.98 -2.47
C VAL A 33 7.81 0.27 -1.15
N ALA A 34 8.26 -0.99 -1.21
CA ALA A 34 8.70 -1.72 -0.03
C ALA A 34 9.94 -1.07 0.61
N ARG A 35 9.85 -0.76 1.90
CA ARG A 35 10.95 -0.14 2.68
C ARG A 35 11.99 -1.15 3.15
N GLU A 36 11.62 -2.41 3.19
CA GLU A 36 12.41 -3.51 3.72
C GLU A 36 12.23 -4.76 2.85
N GLU A 37 12.95 -5.82 3.20
CA GLU A 37 12.92 -7.10 2.49
C GLU A 37 11.51 -7.69 2.44
N PHE A 38 10.97 -7.87 1.22
CA PHE A 38 9.65 -8.45 0.98
C PHE A 38 9.73 -9.87 0.42
N GLY A 39 10.25 -10.79 1.25
CA GLY A 39 10.44 -12.18 0.86
C GLY A 39 11.25 -12.30 -0.44
N PRO A 40 10.74 -12.96 -1.50
CA PRO A 40 11.47 -13.14 -2.75
C PRO A 40 11.61 -11.86 -3.59
N PHE A 41 10.87 -10.79 -3.25
CA PHE A 41 10.89 -9.58 -4.06
C PHE A 41 12.08 -8.68 -3.75
N GLY A 42 12.62 -8.72 -2.53
CA GLY A 42 13.71 -7.85 -2.09
C GLY A 42 13.23 -6.51 -1.55
N ALA A 43 14.14 -5.74 -0.96
CA ALA A 43 13.89 -4.33 -0.63
C ALA A 43 13.63 -3.48 -1.88
N THR A 44 12.97 -2.32 -1.72
CA THR A 44 12.64 -1.36 -2.79
C THR A 44 11.74 -1.90 -3.91
N SER A 45 11.15 -3.08 -3.70
CA SER A 45 10.16 -3.67 -4.60
C SER A 45 8.93 -2.78 -4.76
N ARG A 46 8.36 -2.76 -5.96
CA ARG A 46 7.13 -2.03 -6.26
C ARG A 46 5.92 -2.91 -6.00
N LEU A 47 4.90 -2.34 -5.37
CA LEU A 47 3.58 -2.97 -5.24
C LEU A 47 2.58 -2.13 -6.04
N TYR A 48 1.87 -2.78 -6.97
CA TYR A 48 0.87 -2.14 -7.82
C TYR A 48 -0.52 -2.52 -7.35
N GLY A 49 -1.41 -1.53 -7.25
CA GLY A 49 -2.72 -1.72 -6.66
C GLY A 49 -3.74 -0.67 -7.04
N GLN A 50 -4.82 -0.65 -6.27
CA GLN A 50 -5.94 0.28 -6.38
C GLN A 50 -6.26 0.86 -5.02
N VAL A 51 -6.54 2.17 -5.00
CA VAL A 51 -7.02 2.93 -3.85
C VAL A 51 -8.52 3.17 -4.00
N TRP A 52 -9.22 3.08 -2.87
CA TRP A 52 -10.57 3.62 -2.68
C TRP A 52 -10.58 4.50 -1.44
N THR A 53 -11.09 5.71 -1.62
CA THR A 53 -11.19 6.77 -0.62
C THR A 53 -12.63 6.97 -0.16
N THR A 54 -13.57 6.15 -0.63
CA THR A 54 -14.97 6.14 -0.16
C THR A 54 -15.04 5.69 1.29
N GLY A 55 -15.85 6.38 2.11
CA GLY A 55 -15.98 6.11 3.55
C GLY A 55 -14.91 6.83 4.39
N PRO A 56 -14.80 6.55 5.69
CA PRO A 56 -13.89 7.27 6.60
C PRO A 56 -12.44 6.76 6.58
N GLN A 57 -12.20 5.54 6.09
CA GLN A 57 -10.87 4.94 5.97
C GLN A 57 -10.51 4.68 4.52
N VAL A 58 -9.23 4.80 4.19
CA VAL A 58 -8.71 4.43 2.88
C VAL A 58 -8.54 2.93 2.80
N VAL A 59 -8.99 2.36 1.68
CA VAL A 59 -8.75 0.96 1.33
C VAL A 59 -7.73 0.94 0.20
N ILE A 60 -6.69 0.12 0.35
CA ILE A 60 -5.72 -0.14 -0.72
C ILE A 60 -5.57 -1.64 -0.87
N ARG A 61 -5.71 -2.12 -2.10
CA ARG A 61 -5.51 -3.52 -2.48
C ARG A 61 -4.41 -3.58 -3.53
N TYR A 62 -3.41 -4.41 -3.29
CA TYR A 62 -2.31 -4.67 -4.21
C TYR A 62 -2.52 -6.00 -4.93
N TYR A 63 -2.29 -5.96 -6.24
CA TYR A 63 -2.52 -7.09 -7.14
C TYR A 63 -1.24 -7.63 -7.75
N GLU A 64 -0.19 -6.82 -7.78
CA GLU A 64 1.11 -7.22 -8.34
C GLU A 64 2.25 -6.69 -7.47
N ALA A 65 3.33 -7.45 -7.39
CA ALA A 65 4.61 -6.99 -6.86
C ALA A 65 5.73 -7.21 -7.89
N GLN A 66 6.73 -6.36 -7.87
CA GLN A 66 7.85 -6.38 -8.81
C GLN A 66 9.15 -6.05 -8.09
N SER A 67 10.11 -6.97 -8.14
CA SER A 67 11.50 -6.68 -7.74
C SER A 67 12.09 -5.60 -8.65
N PRO A 68 13.11 -4.82 -8.21
CA PRO A 68 13.67 -3.72 -9.02
C PRO A 68 14.04 -4.07 -10.47
N ASN A 69 14.50 -5.30 -10.72
CA ASN A 69 14.85 -5.82 -12.05
C ASN A 69 14.03 -7.07 -12.45
N GLY A 70 12.93 -7.34 -11.76
CA GLY A 70 12.11 -8.53 -11.95
C GLY A 70 10.89 -8.29 -12.82
N GLU A 71 10.19 -9.37 -13.14
CA GLU A 71 8.86 -9.30 -13.72
C GLU A 71 7.80 -8.95 -12.65
N LYS A 72 6.66 -8.46 -13.11
CA LYS A 72 5.49 -8.31 -12.25
C LYS A 72 4.90 -9.67 -11.94
N VAL A 73 4.61 -9.88 -10.67
CA VAL A 73 4.10 -11.14 -10.15
C VAL A 73 2.79 -10.88 -9.41
N PRO A 74 1.72 -11.65 -9.68
CA PRO A 74 0.45 -11.46 -9.01
C PRO A 74 0.55 -11.77 -7.51
N ILE A 75 -0.07 -10.91 -6.70
CA ILE A 75 -0.21 -11.06 -5.24
C ILE A 75 -1.63 -10.69 -4.82
N CYS A 76 -1.99 -11.02 -3.58
CA CYS A 76 -3.20 -10.51 -2.94
C CYS A 76 -2.77 -9.87 -1.61
N ALA A 77 -2.71 -8.54 -1.56
CA ALA A 77 -2.31 -7.84 -0.36
C ALA A 77 -3.15 -6.59 -0.09
N VAL A 78 -3.23 -6.20 1.18
CA VAL A 78 -3.98 -5.02 1.62
C VAL A 78 -3.11 -4.13 2.48
N ALA A 79 -3.20 -2.81 2.26
CA ALA A 79 -2.59 -1.87 3.21
C ALA A 79 -3.43 -1.83 4.49
N ARG A 80 -2.79 -2.11 5.62
CA ARG A 80 -3.36 -1.95 6.96
C ARG A 80 -2.31 -1.35 7.86
N LEU A 81 -2.74 -0.48 8.76
CA LEU A 81 -1.92 -0.02 9.86
C LEU A 81 -2.83 0.27 11.06
N GLY A 82 -2.31 0.05 12.27
CA GLY A 82 -3.06 0.21 13.50
C GLY A 82 -3.37 1.68 13.82
N TYR A 83 -3.96 1.92 15.00
CA TYR A 83 -4.15 3.26 15.56
C TYR A 83 -4.79 4.28 14.60
N ASP A 84 -5.79 3.84 13.84
CA ASP A 84 -6.51 4.68 12.86
C ASP A 84 -5.63 5.35 11.79
N GLN A 85 -4.42 4.83 11.52
CA GLN A 85 -3.49 5.49 10.57
C GLN A 85 -3.99 5.47 9.11
N MET A 86 -4.93 4.59 8.78
CA MET A 86 -5.61 4.59 7.47
C MET A 86 -6.87 5.48 7.45
N ARG A 87 -7.18 6.19 8.54
CA ARG A 87 -8.31 7.12 8.63
C ARG A 87 -7.97 8.43 7.94
N LYS A 88 -8.89 8.89 7.10
CA LYS A 88 -8.75 10.16 6.39
C LYS A 88 -8.83 11.33 7.36
N LEU A 89 -7.99 12.33 7.12
CA LEU A 89 -8.13 13.63 7.78
C LEU A 89 -9.40 14.35 7.31
N PRO A 90 -10.05 15.16 8.17
CA PRO A 90 -11.31 15.83 7.85
C PRO A 90 -11.28 16.73 6.61
N GLU A 91 -10.12 17.28 6.27
CA GLU A 91 -9.90 18.13 5.10
C GLU A 91 -9.86 17.37 3.76
N SER A 92 -9.94 16.03 3.76
CA SER A 92 -9.94 15.22 2.54
C SER A 92 -11.15 15.53 1.65
N LYS A 93 -10.90 15.77 0.37
CA LYS A 93 -11.96 16.08 -0.61
C LYS A 93 -12.52 14.78 -1.22
N PRO A 94 -13.69 14.82 -1.88
CA PRO A 94 -14.18 13.67 -2.65
C PRO A 94 -13.12 13.18 -3.66
N GLY A 95 -12.92 11.86 -3.72
CA GLY A 95 -11.90 11.23 -4.58
C GLY A 95 -10.47 11.31 -4.05
N THR A 96 -10.25 11.89 -2.87
CA THR A 96 -8.94 11.98 -2.23
C THR A 96 -8.97 11.58 -0.76
N ALA A 97 -7.79 11.24 -0.24
CA ALA A 97 -7.59 10.95 1.16
C ALA A 97 -6.25 11.48 1.62
N ILE A 98 -6.28 12.35 2.62
CA ILE A 98 -5.09 12.85 3.29
C ILE A 98 -4.88 12.00 4.55
N LEU A 99 -3.70 11.38 4.67
CA LEU A 99 -3.31 10.55 5.82
C LEU A 99 -2.12 11.18 6.55
N ASP A 100 -2.13 11.15 7.88
CA ASP A 100 -1.09 11.76 8.74
C ASP A 100 0.23 10.96 8.79
N GLY A 101 0.42 10.05 7.83
CA GLY A 101 1.64 9.30 7.58
C GLY A 101 1.63 8.69 6.18
N SER A 102 2.80 8.58 5.56
CA SER A 102 3.00 8.01 4.21
C SER A 102 3.29 6.51 4.20
N VAL A 103 3.27 5.87 5.37
CA VAL A 103 3.69 4.47 5.54
C VAL A 103 2.52 3.61 5.99
N ALA A 104 2.41 2.42 5.43
CA ALA A 104 1.53 1.37 5.93
C ALA A 104 2.21 0.00 5.84
N ALA A 105 1.64 -1.02 6.48
CA ALA A 105 2.04 -2.40 6.25
C ALA A 105 1.15 -3.00 5.16
N ALA A 106 1.76 -3.56 4.12
CA ALA A 106 1.07 -4.36 3.12
C ALA A 106 1.04 -5.82 3.59
N PHE A 107 -0.14 -6.33 3.95
CA PHE A 107 -0.32 -7.71 4.41
C PHE A 107 -0.80 -8.60 3.28
N ILE A 108 -0.16 -9.75 3.09
CA ILE A 108 -0.65 -10.82 2.21
C ILE A 108 -1.93 -11.43 2.81
N VAL A 109 -2.97 -11.53 2.00
CA VAL A 109 -4.27 -12.11 2.36
C VAL A 109 -4.64 -13.24 1.41
N ASP A 110 -5.57 -14.09 1.85
CA ASP A 110 -6.11 -15.19 1.05
C ASP A 110 -6.97 -14.68 -0.12
N ALA A 111 -7.78 -13.66 0.16
CA ALA A 111 -8.68 -13.01 -0.77
C ALA A 111 -9.07 -11.61 -0.29
N PHE A 112 -9.55 -10.79 -1.21
CA PHE A 112 -10.20 -9.53 -0.87
C PHE A 112 -11.63 -9.78 -0.38
N ARG A 113 -11.95 -9.26 0.79
CA ARG A 113 -13.29 -9.26 1.37
C ARG A 113 -13.85 -7.84 1.43
#